data_AF-A0A183U9X0-F1
#
_entry.id   AF-A0A183U9X0-F1
#
_cell.length_a   1.000
_cell.length_b   1.000
_cell.length_c   1.000
_cell.angle_alpha   90.00
_cell.angle_beta   90.00
_cell.angle_gamma   90.00
#
_symmetry.space_group_name_H-M   'P 1'
#
loop_
_entity.id
_entity.type
_entity.pdbx_description
1 polymer ?
#
loop_
_entity_poly.entity_id
_entity_poly.type
_entity_poly.pdbx_seq_one_letter_code
_entity_poly.pdbx_strand_id
1 'polypeptide(L)'
;MFDVKSTSSYASKEELFSILEAKGALIDCQSTKDTFIYAASCHVNGVKDVLAVIADAVHRPLITPQEVDFYLSNSALLKSGRGGEGGGIV
;
A
#
# COMPACT_ATOMS: atom_id res chain seq x y z
N MET A 1 0.17 -4.14 5.88
CA MET A 1 -1.26 -4.16 6.28
C MET A 1 -1.87 -2.75 6.37
N PHE A 2 -1.22 -1.72 5.80
CA PHE A 2 -1.85 -0.43 5.48
C PHE A 2 -1.30 -0.03 4.10
N ASP A 3 -1.68 -0.79 3.07
CA ASP A 3 -1.29 -0.52 1.69
C ASP A 3 -2.36 0.38 1.07
N VAL A 4 -1.98 1.29 0.18
CA VAL A 4 -2.91 2.13 -0.60
C VAL A 4 -3.90 1.32 -1.41
N LYS A 5 -3.65 0.02 -1.59
CA LYS A 5 -4.53 -0.95 -2.25
C LYS A 5 -5.65 -1.49 -1.34
N SER A 6 -5.60 -1.23 -0.03
CA SER A 6 -6.54 -1.76 0.97
C SER A 6 -7.39 -0.62 1.52
N THR A 7 -8.34 -0.10 0.74
CA THR A 7 -9.19 1.07 1.07
C THR A 7 -10.66 0.73 0.84
N SER A 8 -11.55 1.36 1.61
CA SER A 8 -13.00 1.10 1.57
C SER A 8 -13.80 2.09 0.71
N SER A 9 -13.20 3.21 0.30
CA SER A 9 -13.88 4.24 -0.50
C SER A 9 -13.93 3.97 -2.00
N TYR A 10 -13.16 2.99 -2.49
CA TYR A 10 -13.12 2.62 -3.91
C TYR A 10 -13.72 1.23 -4.08
N ALA A 11 -14.55 1.05 -5.11
CA ALA A 11 -15.29 -0.18 -5.36
C ALA A 11 -14.36 -1.33 -5.74
N SER A 12 -13.22 -1.02 -6.35
CA SER A 12 -12.17 -2.01 -6.63
C SER A 12 -10.79 -1.38 -6.72
N LYS A 13 -9.78 -2.25 -6.69
CA LYS A 13 -8.38 -1.88 -6.89
C LYS A 13 -8.14 -1.28 -8.29
N GLU A 14 -8.86 -1.78 -9.29
CA GLU A 14 -8.81 -1.30 -10.67
C GLU A 14 -9.36 0.12 -10.79
N GLU A 15 -10.42 0.46 -10.05
CA GLU A 15 -10.95 1.82 -10.01
C GLU A 15 -9.91 2.80 -9.44
N LEU A 16 -9.28 2.43 -8.33
CA LEU A 16 -8.21 3.23 -7.72
C LEU A 16 -7.04 3.44 -8.69
N PHE A 17 -6.57 2.39 -9.37
CA PHE A 17 -5.49 2.52 -10.34
C PHE A 17 -5.89 3.35 -11.56
N SER A 18 -7.15 3.24 -12.03
CA SER A 18 -7.63 4.06 -13.13
C SER A 18 -7.62 5.54 -12.79
N ILE A 19 -7.99 5.91 -11.55
CA ILE A 19 -7.89 7.28 -11.05
C ILE A 19 -6.43 7.76 -11.05
N LEU A 20 -5.52 6.93 -10.53
CA LEU A 20 -4.09 7.27 -10.49
C LEU A 20 -3.50 7.44 -11.89
N GLU A 21 -3.78 6.51 -12.81
CA GLU A 21 -3.33 6.58 -14.22
C GLU A 21 -3.85 7.84 -14.91
N ALA A 22 -5.13 8.19 -14.72
CA ALA A 22 -5.72 9.40 -15.29
C ALA A 22 -5.05 10.70 -14.81
N LYS A 23 -4.38 10.68 -13.67
CA LYS A 23 -3.64 11.82 -13.10
C LYS A 23 -2.13 11.74 -13.33
N GLY A 24 -1.67 10.74 -14.09
CA GLY A 24 -0.24 10.44 -14.25
C GLY A 24 0.44 10.21 -12.90
N ALA A 25 -0.29 9.59 -11.96
CA ALA A 25 0.15 9.42 -10.59
C ALA A 25 0.83 8.08 -10.36
N LEU A 26 1.96 8.11 -9.67
CA LEU A 26 2.58 6.94 -9.06
C LEU A 26 2.41 7.07 -7.55
N ILE A 27 2.13 5.94 -6.91
CA ILE A 27 1.98 5.87 -5.47
C ILE A 27 2.62 4.58 -4.98
N ASP A 28 3.37 4.69 -3.90
CA ASP A 28 3.97 3.55 -3.24
C ASP A 28 3.89 3.69 -1.72
N CYS A 29 3.92 2.56 -1.03
CA CYS A 29 3.96 2.49 0.42
C CYS A 29 5.07 1.57 0.91
N GLN A 30 5.86 2.09 1.84
CA GLN A 30 6.93 1.36 2.51
C GLN A 30 6.60 1.29 4.00
N SER A 31 6.89 0.15 4.62
CA SER A 31 6.71 -0.04 6.06
C SER A 31 8.00 -0.49 6.71
N THR A 32 8.43 0.23 7.74
CA THR A 32 9.44 -0.23 8.69
C THR A 32 8.74 -0.81 9.92
N LYS A 33 9.51 -1.15 10.96
CA LYS A 33 8.98 -1.65 12.24
C LYS A 33 8.07 -0.62 12.94
N ASP A 34 8.35 0.66 12.75
CA ASP A 34 7.77 1.76 13.52
C ASP A 34 7.12 2.84 12.64
N THR A 35 7.30 2.78 11.33
CA THR A 35 6.86 3.84 10.42
C THR A 35 6.21 3.25 9.16
N PHE A 36 5.14 3.89 8.72
CA PHE A 36 4.60 3.72 7.36
C PHE A 36 4.89 5.00 6.58
N ILE A 37 5.50 4.85 5.41
CA ILE A 37 5.83 5.94 4.50
C ILE A 37 4.96 5.76 3.26
N TYR A 38 4.18 6.79 2.93
CA TYR A 38 3.44 6.87 1.69
C TYR A 38 4.09 7.95 0.82
N ALA A 39 4.51 7.57 -0.38
CA ALA A 39 5.11 8.48 -1.33
C ALA A 39 4.28 8.47 -2.62
N ALA A 40 4.01 9.65 -3.15
CA ALA A 40 3.32 9.78 -4.42
C ALA A 40 3.89 10.92 -5.26
N SER A 41 3.87 10.72 -6.56
CA SER A 41 4.11 11.75 -7.58
C SER A 41 2.89 11.81 -8.48
N CYS A 42 2.50 13.00 -8.93
CA CYS A 42 1.37 13.17 -9.84
C CYS A 42 1.44 14.53 -10.53
N HIS A 43 0.59 14.74 -11.55
CA HIS A 43 0.37 16.07 -12.09
C HIS A 43 -0.28 16.99 -11.04
N VAL A 44 -0.01 18.30 -11.09
CA VAL A 44 -0.45 19.26 -10.05
C VAL A 44 -1.98 19.26 -9.83
N ASN A 45 -2.76 18.97 -10.88
CA ASN A 45 -4.21 18.87 -10.81
C ASN A 45 -4.72 17.56 -10.16
N GLY A 46 -3.83 16.59 -9.91
CA GLY A 46 -4.12 15.30 -9.28
C GLY A 46 -3.79 15.23 -7.78
N VAL A 47 -3.14 16.27 -7.23
CA VAL A 47 -2.69 16.29 -5.82
C VAL A 47 -3.84 16.01 -4.85
N LYS A 48 -5.00 16.62 -5.08
CA LYS A 48 -6.18 16.42 -4.21
C LYS A 48 -6.67 14.97 -4.23
N ASP A 49 -6.71 14.36 -5.41
CA ASP A 49 -7.20 12.99 -5.59
C ASP A 49 -6.23 11.99 -4.96
N VAL A 50 -4.92 12.18 -5.19
CA VAL A 50 -3.87 11.34 -4.59
C VAL A 50 -3.84 11.45 -3.07
N LEU A 51 -3.97 12.66 -2.52
CA LEU A 51 -4.06 12.83 -1.06
C LEU A 51 -5.32 12.18 -0.48
N ALA A 52 -6.44 12.19 -1.21
CA ALA A 52 -7.66 11.51 -0.78
C ALA A 52 -7.46 9.98 -0.74
N VAL A 53 -6.75 9.40 -1.72
CA VAL A 53 -6.37 7.98 -1.70
C VAL A 53 -5.52 7.64 -0.48
N ILE A 54 -4.45 8.41 -0.22
CA ILE A 54 -3.57 8.17 0.95
C ILE A 54 -4.36 8.31 2.26
N ALA A 55 -5.16 9.36 2.38
CA ALA A 55 -5.96 9.59 3.57
C ALA A 55 -6.95 8.45 3.81
N ASP A 56 -7.57 7.92 2.76
CA ASP A 56 -8.49 6.80 2.89
C ASP A 56 -7.82 5.51 3.32
N ALA A 57 -6.67 5.18 2.71
CA ALA A 57 -5.88 4.02 3.07
C ALA A 57 -5.42 4.06 4.54
N VAL A 58 -5.10 5.25 5.05
CA VAL A 58 -4.68 5.44 6.45
C VAL A 58 -5.87 5.40 7.41
N HIS A 59 -6.98 6.07 7.10
CA HIS A 59 -8.10 6.23 8.03
C HIS A 59 -9.13 5.11 7.98
N ARG A 60 -9.32 4.49 6.82
CA ARG A 60 -10.36 3.49 6.57
C ARG A 60 -9.81 2.31 5.76
N PRO A 61 -8.76 1.63 6.27
CA PRO A 61 -8.20 0.48 5.59
C PRO A 61 -9.23 -0.65 5.53
N LEU A 62 -9.37 -1.26 4.36
CA LEU A 62 -10.20 -2.46 4.19
C LEU A 62 -9.31 -3.69 4.29
N ILE A 63 -9.34 -4.36 5.44
CA ILE A 63 -8.56 -5.57 5.70
C ILE A 63 -9.52 -6.76 5.73
N THR A 64 -9.42 -7.65 4.75
CA THR A 64 -10.30 -8.82 4.66
C THR A 64 -9.70 -10.02 5.40
N PRO A 65 -10.51 -10.94 5.96
CA PRO A 65 -10.00 -12.16 6.59
C PRO A 65 -9.09 -12.98 5.65
N GLN A 66 -9.45 -13.06 4.37
CA GLN A 66 -8.68 -13.78 3.35
C GLN A 66 -7.28 -13.19 3.15
N GLU A 67 -7.18 -11.86 3.18
CA GLU A 67 -5.91 -11.15 3.06
C GLU A 67 -5.03 -11.38 4.30
N VAL A 68 -5.63 -11.37 5.49
CA VAL A 68 -4.95 -11.72 6.75
C VAL A 68 -4.40 -13.15 6.69
N ASP A 69 -5.22 -14.11 6.28
CA ASP A 69 -4.83 -15.52 6.18
C ASP A 69 -3.69 -15.74 5.16
N PHE A 70 -3.77 -15.06 4.01
CA PHE A 70 -2.70 -15.06 3.01
C PHE A 70 -1.38 -14.52 3.59
N TYR A 71 -1.41 -13.40 4.29
CA TYR A 71 -0.19 -12.85 4.90
C TYR A 71 0.34 -13.72 6.05
N LEU A 72 -0.52 -14.30 6.88
CA LEU A 72 -0.11 -15.18 7.98
C LEU A 72 0.57 -16.46 7.46
N SER A 73 -0.01 -17.12 6.46
CA SER A 73 0.57 -18.31 5.82
C SER A 73 1.91 -18.02 5.14
N ASN A 74 2.06 -16.88 4.47
CA ASN A 74 3.33 -16.49 3.85
C ASN A 74 4.38 -15.99 4.86
N SER A 75 3.98 -15.42 5.99
CA SER A 75 4.91 -15.00 7.05
C SER A 75 5.59 -16.19 7.74
N ALA A 76 4.94 -17.36 7.78
CA ALA A 76 5.53 -18.60 8.26
C ALA A 76 6.64 -19.10 7.34
N LEU A 77 6.49 -18.94 6.01
CA LEU A 77 7.50 -19.29 5.01
C LEU A 77 8.70 -18.33 5.02
N LEU A 78 8.48 -17.03 5.27
CA LEU A 78 9.58 -16.04 5.34
C LEU A 78 10.47 -16.22 6.58
N LYS A 79 9.95 -16.78 7.67
CA LYS A 79 10.73 -17.06 8.88
C LYS A 79 11.68 -18.26 8.74
N SER A 80 11.46 -19.18 7.79
CA SER A 80 12.38 -20.30 7.54
C SER A 80 13.57 -19.95 6.65
N GLY A 81 13.65 -18.71 6.12
CA GLY A 81 14.65 -18.28 5.14
C GLY A 81 15.61 -17.18 5.56
N ARG A 82 15.59 -16.69 6.82
CA ARG A 82 16.52 -15.62 7.28
C ARG A 82 17.46 -16.12 8.39
N GLY A 83 18.41 -16.96 8.00
CA GLY A 83 19.73 -16.99 8.60
C GLY A 83 20.71 -16.38 7.59
N GLY A 84 21.23 -15.17 7.85
CA GLY A 84 22.25 -14.56 7.01
C GLY A 84 22.02 -13.08 6.72
N GLU A 85 22.78 -12.24 7.42
CA GLU A 85 23.36 -10.95 7.08
C GLU A 85 22.51 -9.83 6.44
N GLY A 86 22.65 -8.64 7.03
CA GLY A 86 22.05 -7.40 6.56
C GLY A 86 22.56 -6.97 5.20
N GLY A 87 21.66 -6.42 4.40
CA GLY A 87 22.00 -5.77 3.14
C GLY A 87 20.77 -5.19 2.45
N GLY A 88 20.85 -3.89 2.13
CA GLY A 88 20.14 -3.31 1.00
C GLY A 88 18.80 -2.64 1.30
N ILE A 89 18.84 -1.34 1.56
CA ILE A 89 17.81 -0.41 1.06
C ILE A 89 18.26 -0.04 -0.35
N VAL A 90 17.54 -0.54 -1.35
CA VAL A 90 17.33 0.14 -2.64
C VAL A 90 15.84 0.15 -2.92
#